data_AF-A0A497SHF1-F1
#
_entry.id   AF-A0A497SHF1-F1
#
_cell.length_a   1.000
_cell.length_b   1.000
_cell.length_c   1.000
_cell.angle_alpha   90.00
_cell.angle_beta   90.00
_cell.angle_gamma   90.00
#
_symmetry.space_group_name_H-M   'P 1'
#
loop_
_entity.id
_entity.type
_entity.pdbx_description
1 polymer ?
#
loop_
_entity_poly.entity_id
_entity_poly.type
_entity_poly.pdbx_seq_one_letter_code
_entity_poly.pdbx_strand_id
1 'polypeptide(L)'
;MRTLFFFKEEILDEVRKVCSDIFEKDKSFKFKIFKKDNWVLCIESRDKDTAFKRGMWFLNKVFKGKEDKLIKVGKWYFVVKK
;
A
#
# COMPACT_ATOMS: atom_id res chain seq x y z
N MET A 1 -6.91 11.78 -0.73
CA MET A 1 -5.48 11.44 -0.90
C MET A 1 -5.32 9.94 -1.02
N ARG A 2 -4.34 9.49 -1.79
CA ARG A 2 -4.09 8.08 -2.11
C ARG A 2 -2.63 7.76 -1.88
N THR A 3 -2.38 6.71 -1.11
CA THR A 3 -1.06 6.11 -0.94
C THR A 3 -0.93 4.94 -1.89
N LEU A 4 0.09 4.97 -2.75
CA LEU A 4 0.30 4.00 -3.82
C LEU A 4 1.57 3.20 -3.55
N PHE A 5 1.45 1.88 -3.40
CA PHE A 5 2.55 0.94 -3.38
C PHE A 5 2.59 0.17 -4.70
N PHE A 6 3.78 0.01 -5.26
CA PHE A 6 4.02 -0.77 -6.46
C PHE A 6 4.80 -2.02 -6.06
N PHE A 7 4.35 -3.20 -6.47
CA PHE A 7 4.96 -4.45 -6.05
C PHE A 7 4.83 -5.55 -7.11
N LYS A 8 5.67 -6.59 -6.96
CA LYS A 8 5.68 -7.78 -7.82
C LYS A 8 4.51 -8.73 -7.51
N GLU A 9 4.10 -9.51 -8.50
CA GLU A 9 2.98 -10.45 -8.38
C GLU A 9 3.14 -11.48 -7.26
N GLU A 10 4.37 -11.84 -6.90
CA GLU A 10 4.72 -12.82 -5.85
C GLU A 10 4.07 -12.57 -4.48
N ILE A 11 3.74 -11.31 -4.15
CA ILE A 11 3.12 -10.96 -2.86
C ILE A 11 1.67 -10.50 -2.99
N LEU A 12 1.05 -10.68 -4.16
CA LEU A 12 -0.31 -10.22 -4.42
C LEU A 12 -1.32 -10.78 -3.42
N ASP A 13 -1.32 -12.09 -3.23
CA ASP A 13 -2.30 -12.74 -2.36
C ASP A 13 -2.06 -12.41 -0.88
N GLU A 14 -0.80 -12.25 -0.49
CA GLU A 14 -0.45 -11.76 0.85
C GLU A 14 -0.96 -10.34 1.08
N VAL A 15 -0.69 -9.43 0.14
CA VAL A 15 -1.15 -8.03 0.23
C VAL A 15 -2.67 -7.94 0.24
N ARG A 16 -3.36 -8.74 -0.58
CA ARG A 16 -4.82 -8.84 -0.59
C ARG A 16 -5.34 -9.29 0.77
N LYS A 17 -4.80 -10.37 1.31
CA LYS A 17 -5.21 -10.91 2.60
C LYS A 17 -5.02 -9.89 3.72
N VAL A 18 -3.83 -9.28 3.81
CA VAL A 18 -3.54 -8.26 4.83
C VAL A 18 -4.49 -7.07 4.71
N CYS A 19 -4.75 -6.57 3.50
CA CYS A 19 -5.69 -5.45 3.33
C CYS A 19 -7.12 -5.82 3.72
N SER A 20 -7.57 -7.05 3.39
CA SER A 20 -8.87 -7.56 3.82
C SER A 20 -8.96 -7.68 5.33
N ASP A 21 -7.95 -8.27 5.99
CA ASP A 21 -7.91 -8.41 7.46
C ASP A 21 -7.94 -7.04 8.16
N ILE A 22 -7.25 -6.04 7.61
CA ILE A 22 -7.30 -4.67 8.12
C ILE A 22 -8.70 -4.08 7.93
N PHE A 23 -9.31 -4.23 6.75
CA PHE A 23 -10.65 -3.71 6.48
C PHE A 23 -11.75 -4.38 7.32
N GLU A 24 -11.59 -5.66 7.65
CA GLU A 24 -12.49 -6.35 8.57
C GLU A 24 -12.47 -5.74 9.97
N LYS A 25 -11.28 -5.37 10.46
CA LYS A 25 -11.09 -4.73 11.77
C LYS A 25 -11.39 -3.23 11.75
N ASP A 26 -11.09 -2.55 10.66
CA ASP A 26 -11.27 -1.11 10.45
C ASP A 26 -11.92 -0.84 9.09
N LYS A 27 -13.24 -0.67 9.10
CA LYS A 27 -14.03 -0.36 7.90
C LYS A 27 -13.69 1.00 7.27
N SER A 28 -12.96 1.87 7.98
CA SER A 28 -12.46 3.13 7.43
C SER A 28 -11.23 2.94 6.52
N PHE A 29 -10.60 1.77 6.57
CA PHE A 29 -9.47 1.40 5.71
C PHE A 29 -9.95 1.07 4.28
N LYS A 30 -10.20 2.11 3.49
CA LYS A 30 -10.57 1.96 2.08
C LYS A 30 -9.32 1.68 1.24
N PHE A 31 -9.34 0.59 0.47
CA PHE A 31 -8.24 0.22 -0.41
C PHE A 31 -8.73 -0.35 -1.74
N LYS A 32 -7.85 -0.34 -2.74
CA LYS A 32 -8.04 -0.98 -4.05
C LYS A 32 -6.72 -1.57 -4.53
N ILE A 33 -6.76 -2.79 -5.07
CA ILE A 33 -5.61 -3.43 -5.71
C ILE A 33 -5.92 -3.63 -7.19
N PHE A 34 -5.02 -3.21 -8.07
CA PHE A 34 -5.19 -3.33 -9.52
C PHE A 34 -3.84 -3.52 -10.23
N LYS A 35 -3.86 -4.10 -11.43
CA LYS A 35 -2.68 -4.31 -12.28
C LYS A 35 -2.64 -3.23 -13.36
N LYS A 36 -1.48 -2.57 -13.52
CA LYS A 36 -1.10 -1.81 -14.72
C LYS A 36 0.08 -2.54 -15.35
N ASP A 37 1.26 -1.93 -15.34
CA ASP A 37 2.53 -2.61 -15.65
C ASP A 37 3.02 -3.43 -14.45
N ASN A 38 2.70 -2.96 -13.24
CA ASN A 38 2.97 -3.63 -11.97
C ASN A 38 1.68 -3.72 -11.14
N TRP A 39 1.68 -4.55 -10.09
CA TRP A 39 0.60 -4.56 -9.12
C TRP A 39 0.67 -3.31 -8.25
N VAL A 40 -0.48 -2.65 -8.09
CA VAL A 40 -0.60 -1.41 -7.34
C VAL A 40 -1.60 -1.59 -6.22
N LEU A 41 -1.17 -1.32 -4.98
CA LEU A 41 -2.05 -1.14 -3.84
C LEU A 41 -2.28 0.36 -3.66
N CYS A 42 -3.54 0.76 -3.76
CA CYS A 42 -4.01 2.10 -3.50
C CYS A 42 -4.79 2.12 -2.18
N ILE A 43 -4.29 2.86 -1.20
CA ILE A 43 -4.96 3.08 0.08
C ILE A 43 -5.49 4.51 0.11
N GLU A 44 -6.78 4.69 0.36
CA GLU A 44 -7.39 6.01 0.45
C GLU A 44 -7.25 6.59 1.85
N SER A 45 -7.11 7.91 1.92
CA SER A 45 -6.98 8.67 3.17
C SER A 45 -7.56 10.07 2.99
N ARG A 46 -8.06 10.63 4.10
CA ARG A 46 -8.75 11.92 4.14
C ARG A 46 -7.84 13.08 3.70
N ASP A 47 -6.61 13.08 4.18
CA ASP A 47 -5.65 14.16 3.99
C ASP A 47 -4.23 13.62 3.72
N LYS A 48 -3.29 14.54 3.43
CA LYS A 48 -1.93 14.20 2.98
C LYS A 48 -1.11 13.55 4.10
N ASP A 49 -1.24 14.08 5.30
CA ASP A 49 -0.43 13.67 6.45
C ASP A 49 -0.87 12.28 6.91
N THR A 50 -2.18 12.05 6.95
CA THR A 50 -2.76 10.73 7.21
C THR A 50 -2.32 9.71 6.16
N ALA A 51 -2.33 10.09 4.87
CA ALA A 51 -1.87 9.22 3.78
C ALA A 51 -0.39 8.83 3.94
N PHE A 52 0.47 9.80 4.27
CA PHE A 52 1.89 9.57 4.47
C PHE A 52 2.16 8.70 5.71
N LYS A 53 1.55 9.03 6.86
CA LYS A 53 1.65 8.22 8.09
C LYS A 53 1.19 6.78 7.85
N ARG A 54 0.08 6.60 7.13
CA ARG A 54 -0.46 5.28 6.78
C ARG A 54 0.49 4.53 5.84
N GLY A 55 1.10 5.21 4.86
CA GLY A 55 2.14 4.62 4.00
C GLY A 55 3.36 4.15 4.79
N MET A 56 3.89 4.99 5.68
CA MET A 56 5.01 4.60 6.54
C MET A 56 4.67 3.41 7.44
N TRP A 57 3.49 3.43 8.07
CA TRP A 57 3.02 2.33 8.91
C TRP A 57 2.89 1.03 8.10
N PHE A 58 2.28 1.09 6.91
CA PHE A 58 2.06 -0.07 6.08
C PHE A 58 3.39 -0.66 5.58
N LEU A 59 4.32 0.20 5.15
CA LEU A 59 5.68 -0.20 4.77
C LEU A 59 6.39 -0.94 5.92
N ASN A 60 6.35 -0.36 7.12
CA ASN A 60 7.06 -0.90 8.29
C ASN A 60 6.41 -2.13 8.93
N LYS A 61 5.11 -2.34 8.73
CA LYS A 61 4.37 -3.46 9.35
C LYS A 61 4.11 -4.61 8.39
N VAL A 62 3.80 -4.30 7.13
CA VAL A 62 3.39 -5.31 6.14
C VAL A 62 4.56 -5.68 5.24
N PHE A 63 5.30 -4.70 4.76
CA PHE A 63 6.39 -4.91 3.81
C PHE A 63 7.79 -5.00 4.44
N LYS A 64 7.88 -5.01 5.76
CA LYS A 64 9.16 -5.20 6.45
C LYS A 64 9.79 -6.53 6.04
N GLY A 65 11.01 -6.48 5.52
CA GLY A 65 11.72 -7.66 5.01
C GLY A 65 11.25 -8.15 3.64
N LYS A 66 10.45 -7.35 2.92
CA LYS A 66 9.96 -7.61 1.55
C LYS A 66 10.30 -6.46 0.60
N GLU A 67 11.30 -5.67 0.93
CA GLU A 67 11.68 -4.47 0.20
C GLU A 67 12.13 -4.77 -1.24
N ASP A 68 12.68 -5.97 -1.49
CA ASP A 68 13.09 -6.49 -2.81
C ASP A 68 11.91 -6.80 -3.76
N LYS A 69 10.71 -6.91 -3.18
CA LYS A 69 9.45 -7.16 -3.89
C LYS A 69 8.66 -5.88 -4.14
N LEU A 70 9.09 -4.78 -3.52
CA LEU A 70 8.57 -3.45 -3.77
C LEU A 70 9.34 -2.77 -4.90
N ILE A 71 8.62 -1.95 -5.66
CA ILE A 71 9.18 -1.15 -6.73
C ILE A 71 9.33 0.28 -6.20
N LYS A 72 10.58 0.74 -6.11
CA LYS A 72 10.88 2.12 -5.71
C LYS A 72 10.35 3.09 -6.76
N VAL A 73 9.74 4.16 -6.28
CA VAL A 73 9.33 5.30 -7.11
C VAL A 73 10.07 6.53 -6.59
N GLY A 74 11.15 6.89 -7.29
CA GLY A 74 12.08 7.93 -6.83
C GLY A 74 12.80 7.50 -5.54
N LYS A 75 12.70 8.33 -4.49
CA LYS A 75 13.35 8.08 -3.19
C LYS A 75 12.56 7.15 -2.25
N TRP A 76 11.32 6.80 -2.59
CA TRP A 76 10.39 6.13 -1.69
C TRP A 76 9.84 4.83 -2.28
N TYR A 77 9.35 3.93 -1.42
CA TYR A 77 8.64 2.72 -1.83
C TYR A 77 7.13 2.95 -2.05
N PHE A 78 6.66 4.16 -1.80
CA PHE A 78 5.27 4.56 -2.06
C PHE A 78 5.19 6.02 -2.48
N VAL A 79 4.05 6.40 -3.07
CA VAL A 79 3.75 7.79 -3.45
C VAL A 79 2.42 8.22 -2.85
N VAL A 80 2.33 9.46 -2.37
CA VAL A 80 1.05 10.08 -1.98
C VAL A 80 0.58 10.98 -3.12
N LYS A 81 -0.61 10.72 -3.65
CA LYS A 81 -1.27 11.54 -4.68
C LYS A 81 -2.62 12.08 -4.18
N LYS A 82 -3.09 13.17 -4.80
CA LYS A 82 -4.45 13.70 -4.53
C LYS A 82 -5.52 12.72 -4.99
#